data_AF-A0A180FNX0-F1
#
_entry.id   AF-A0A180FNX0-F1
#
_cell.length_a   1.000
_cell.length_b   1.000
_cell.length_c   1.000
_cell.angle_alpha   90.00
_cell.angle_beta   90.00
_cell.angle_gamma   90.00
#
_symmetry.space_group_name_H-M   'P 1'
#
loop_
_entity.id
_entity.type
_entity.pdbx_description
1 polymer ?
#
loop_
_entity_poly.entity_id
_entity_poly.type
_entity_poly.pdbx_seq_one_letter_code
_entity_poly.pdbx_strand_id
1 'polypeptide(L)'
;MEETVKCILNGFHTFATKDIHVKNIVKGYFRALEITYNEKAETFHPHIHAILLVDKRYFNSDDYLQTSQIVQIWRRVCKLDYDPICDIRRTKTPKGKRKEVAEVAKYTLKDTEIFKKGMEMPEMDFVVKYLSQALKGRRLYAFGGLMKEIAKELNCENADGGDLVNIDGETVRADLVKCVIDFNWCFGRANYFRAE
;
A
#
# COMPACT_ATOMS: atom_id res chain seq x y z
N MET A 1 5.38 1.07 -15.22
CA MET A 1 4.71 1.16 -13.91
C MET A 1 3.84 -0.04 -13.61
N GLU A 2 2.84 -0.36 -14.45
CA GLU A 2 1.91 -1.47 -14.17
C GLU A 2 2.62 -2.81 -13.97
N GLU A 3 3.60 -3.11 -14.83
CA GLU A 3 4.44 -4.31 -14.72
C GLU A 3 5.28 -4.33 -13.44
N THR A 4 5.82 -3.17 -13.03
CA THR A 4 6.58 -3.02 -11.78
C THR A 4 5.70 -3.32 -10.57
N VAL A 5 4.48 -2.74 -10.54
CA VAL A 5 3.50 -2.99 -9.47
C VAL A 5 3.08 -4.47 -9.47
N LYS A 6 2.81 -5.06 -10.63
CA LYS A 6 2.54 -6.51 -10.76
C LYS A 6 3.70 -7.33 -10.20
N CYS A 7 4.93 -7.01 -10.59
CA CYS A 7 6.14 -7.72 -10.18
C CYS A 7 6.30 -7.70 -8.67
N ILE A 8 6.19 -6.53 -8.04
CA ILE A 8 6.37 -6.37 -6.59
C ILE A 8 5.24 -7.07 -5.81
N LEU A 9 3.99 -6.95 -6.24
CA LEU A 9 2.85 -7.61 -5.58
C LEU A 9 2.93 -9.14 -5.70
N ASN A 10 3.27 -9.66 -6.88
CA ASN A 10 3.47 -11.10 -7.11
C ASN A 10 4.73 -11.61 -6.40
N GLY A 11 5.78 -10.79 -6.36
CA GLY A 11 7.01 -11.01 -5.61
C GLY A 11 6.72 -11.18 -4.13
N PHE A 12 5.93 -10.28 -3.53
CA PHE A 12 5.50 -10.40 -2.13
C PHE A 12 4.66 -11.65 -1.88
N HIS A 13 3.70 -11.95 -2.76
CA HIS A 13 2.93 -13.18 -2.64
C HIS A 13 3.84 -14.42 -2.64
N THR A 14 4.81 -14.47 -3.56
CA THR A 14 5.76 -15.59 -3.66
C THR A 14 6.68 -15.65 -2.44
N PHE A 15 7.25 -14.50 -2.03
CA PHE A 15 8.06 -14.33 -0.82
C PHE A 15 7.34 -14.89 0.41
N ALA A 16 6.13 -14.43 0.70
CA ALA A 16 5.46 -14.75 1.95
C ALA A 16 4.80 -16.14 1.97
N THR A 17 4.39 -16.68 0.81
CA THR A 17 3.53 -17.89 0.77
C THR A 17 4.17 -19.11 0.10
N LYS A 18 5.17 -18.90 -0.78
CA LYS A 18 5.75 -19.99 -1.59
C LYS A 18 7.21 -20.26 -1.23
N ASP A 19 7.97 -19.23 -0.89
CA ASP A 19 9.38 -19.37 -0.54
C ASP A 19 9.55 -20.21 0.73
N ILE A 20 10.29 -21.32 0.63
CA ILE A 20 10.40 -22.27 1.74
C ILE A 20 11.12 -21.70 2.95
N HIS A 21 12.06 -20.77 2.74
CA HIS A 21 12.79 -20.14 3.83
C HIS A 21 11.93 -19.14 4.57
N VAL A 22 10.88 -18.59 3.95
CA VAL A 22 10.03 -17.57 4.56
C VAL A 22 8.73 -18.18 5.08
N LYS A 23 8.04 -19.01 4.29
CA LYS A 23 6.69 -19.50 4.59
C LYS A 23 6.62 -20.33 5.89
N ASN A 24 7.72 -20.99 6.25
CA ASN A 24 7.78 -21.81 7.48
C ASN A 24 8.01 -20.95 8.73
N ILE A 25 8.63 -19.78 8.55
CA ILE A 25 8.99 -18.84 9.61
C ILE A 25 7.85 -17.86 9.88
N VAL A 26 7.29 -17.28 8.81
CA VAL A 26 6.26 -16.24 8.88
C VAL A 26 4.89 -16.88 9.07
N LYS A 27 4.33 -16.71 10.27
CA LYS A 27 3.01 -17.26 10.66
C LYS A 27 1.84 -16.39 10.17
N GLY A 28 2.12 -15.13 9.85
CA GLY A 28 1.15 -14.20 9.31
C GLY A 28 1.82 -12.92 8.85
N TYR A 29 1.13 -12.13 8.05
CA TYR A 29 1.65 -10.86 7.59
C TYR A 29 0.55 -9.82 7.34
N PHE A 30 0.98 -8.56 7.37
CA PHE A 30 0.32 -7.46 6.69
C PHE A 30 1.27 -6.93 5.61
N ARG A 31 0.73 -6.53 4.45
CA ARG A 31 1.45 -5.76 3.44
C ARG A 31 0.63 -4.58 2.94
N ALA A 32 1.29 -3.49 2.61
CA ALA A 32 0.76 -2.36 1.87
C ALA A 32 1.72 -1.98 0.74
N LEU A 33 1.17 -1.72 -0.45
CA LEU A 33 1.90 -1.05 -1.53
C LEU A 33 1.94 0.44 -1.22
N GLU A 34 3.11 1.05 -1.33
CA GLU A 34 3.30 2.49 -1.33
C GLU A 34 3.98 2.90 -2.64
N ILE A 35 3.58 4.04 -3.22
CA ILE A 35 4.22 4.60 -4.41
C ILE A 35 4.62 6.04 -4.12
N THR A 36 5.90 6.34 -4.27
CA THR A 36 6.45 7.70 -4.23
C THR A 36 6.78 8.18 -5.64
N TYR A 37 6.72 9.49 -5.87
CA TYR A 37 7.03 10.12 -7.16
C TYR A 37 8.29 11.00 -7.04
N ASN A 38 9.19 10.88 -8.01
CA ASN A 38 10.36 11.72 -8.16
C ASN A 38 10.18 12.63 -9.37
N GLU A 39 9.83 13.89 -9.11
CA GLU A 39 9.62 14.94 -10.10
C GLU A 39 10.85 15.17 -10.99
N LYS A 40 12.06 15.20 -10.42
CA LYS A 40 13.28 15.49 -11.20
C LYS A 40 13.59 14.46 -12.27
N ALA A 41 13.19 13.21 -12.02
CA ALA A 41 13.40 12.10 -12.94
C ALA A 41 12.10 11.65 -13.63
N GLU A 42 10.96 12.26 -13.27
CA GLU A 42 9.61 11.86 -13.67
C GLU A 42 9.34 10.36 -13.46
N THR A 43 9.90 9.77 -12.40
CA THR A 43 9.77 8.34 -12.10
C THR A 43 8.92 8.08 -10.85
N PHE A 44 8.25 6.92 -10.80
CA PHE A 44 7.61 6.46 -9.57
C PHE A 44 8.30 5.20 -9.02
N HIS A 45 8.30 5.10 -7.70
CA HIS A 45 8.98 4.06 -6.95
C HIS A 45 7.98 3.28 -6.09
N PRO A 46 7.33 2.24 -6.67
CA PRO A 46 6.52 1.33 -5.90
C PRO A 46 7.39 0.52 -4.94
N HIS A 47 6.97 0.39 -3.69
CA HIS A 47 7.64 -0.42 -2.67
C HIS A 47 6.63 -1.02 -1.70
N ILE A 48 7.06 -2.00 -0.91
CA ILE A 48 6.21 -2.72 0.04
C ILE A 48 6.58 -2.36 1.46
N HIS A 49 5.59 -1.91 2.20
CA HIS A 49 5.58 -1.90 3.65
C HIS A 49 4.96 -3.20 4.14
N ALA A 50 5.65 -3.93 5.03
CA ALA A 50 5.12 -5.18 5.55
C ALA A 50 5.43 -5.41 7.02
N ILE A 51 4.50 -6.06 7.70
CA ILE A 51 4.69 -6.62 9.04
C ILE A 51 4.70 -8.14 8.88
N LEU A 52 5.76 -8.78 9.36
CA LEU A 52 5.89 -10.23 9.38
C LEU A 52 5.75 -10.72 10.82
N LEU A 53 4.75 -11.56 11.05
CA LEU A 53 4.54 -12.22 12.33
C LEU A 53 5.38 -13.50 12.37
N VAL A 54 6.27 -13.58 13.35
CA VAL A 54 7.22 -14.68 13.55
C VAL A 54 7.19 -15.16 15.00
N ASP A 55 7.72 -16.34 15.25
CA ASP A 55 7.81 -16.90 16.60
C ASP A 55 8.64 -16.02 17.54
N LYS A 56 8.30 -16.01 18.84
CA LYS A 56 9.01 -15.22 19.87
C LYS A 56 10.51 -15.52 19.93
N ARG A 57 10.90 -16.75 19.57
CA ARG A 57 12.29 -17.23 19.55
C ARG A 57 13.04 -16.89 18.26
N TYR A 58 12.38 -16.34 17.24
CA TYR A 58 12.95 -16.12 15.90
C TYR A 58 14.33 -15.47 15.91
N PHE A 59 14.51 -14.39 16.67
CA PHE A 59 15.79 -13.67 16.71
C PHE A 59 16.94 -14.43 17.40
N ASN A 60 16.64 -15.55 18.05
CA ASN A 60 17.60 -16.39 18.77
C ASN A 60 17.56 -17.85 18.25
N SER A 61 16.95 -18.12 17.09
CA SER A 61 16.88 -19.46 16.50
C SER A 61 17.68 -19.53 15.20
N ASP A 62 17.95 -20.76 14.76
CA ASP A 62 18.61 -21.04 13.48
C ASP A 62 17.74 -20.62 12.27
N ASP A 63 16.46 -20.33 12.51
CA ASP A 63 15.55 -19.79 11.50
C ASP A 63 15.80 -18.29 11.24
N TYR A 64 16.59 -17.58 12.03
CA TYR A 64 16.77 -16.14 11.86
C TYR A 64 17.32 -15.78 10.47
N LEU A 65 16.53 -15.05 9.67
CA LEU A 65 16.98 -14.50 8.41
C LEU A 65 17.58 -13.11 8.61
N GLN A 66 18.86 -12.98 8.27
CA GLN A 66 19.55 -11.70 8.16
C GLN A 66 19.00 -10.90 6.98
N THR A 67 19.15 -9.57 7.03
CA THR A 67 18.69 -8.67 5.96
C THR A 67 19.28 -9.05 4.60
N SER A 68 20.56 -9.44 4.54
CA SER A 68 21.21 -9.90 3.30
C SER A 68 20.52 -11.12 2.69
N GLN A 69 20.10 -12.08 3.52
CA GLN A 69 19.37 -13.26 3.06
C GLN A 69 17.99 -12.86 2.52
N ILE A 70 17.30 -11.95 3.20
CA ILE A 70 15.99 -11.46 2.72
C ILE A 70 16.14 -10.68 1.40
N VAL A 71 17.17 -9.86 1.25
CA VAL A 71 17.50 -9.18 -0.02
C VAL A 71 17.68 -10.19 -1.16
N GLN A 72 18.41 -11.28 -0.92
CA GLN A 72 18.62 -12.32 -1.93
C GLN A 72 17.34 -13.10 -2.26
N ILE A 73 16.50 -13.39 -1.27
CA ILE A 73 15.18 -13.99 -1.51
C ILE A 73 14.32 -13.03 -2.32
N TRP A 74 14.29 -11.74 -1.95
CA TRP A 74 13.51 -10.70 -2.64
C TRP A 74 13.95 -10.55 -4.10
N ARG A 75 15.26 -10.42 -4.33
CA ARG A 75 15.88 -10.44 -5.66
C ARG A 75 15.41 -11.63 -6.48
N ARG A 76 15.45 -12.84 -5.91
CA ARG A 76 15.05 -14.07 -6.60
C ARG A 76 13.56 -14.07 -6.95
N VAL A 77 12.66 -13.75 -6.02
CA VAL A 77 11.20 -13.82 -6.27
C VAL A 77 10.73 -12.74 -7.23
N CYS A 78 11.41 -11.59 -7.27
CA CYS A 78 11.17 -10.50 -8.22
C CYS A 78 11.99 -10.63 -9.51
N LYS A 79 12.88 -11.62 -9.62
CA LYS A 79 13.77 -11.84 -10.78
C LYS A 79 14.62 -10.61 -11.14
N LEU A 80 15.17 -9.95 -10.13
CA LEU A 80 15.99 -8.74 -10.31
C LEU A 80 17.44 -9.11 -10.65
N ASP A 81 18.05 -8.29 -11.50
CA ASP A 81 19.47 -8.32 -11.88
C ASP A 81 20.36 -7.49 -10.95
N TYR A 82 19.76 -6.82 -9.95
CA TYR A 82 20.44 -6.09 -8.88
C TYR A 82 19.97 -6.55 -7.50
N ASP A 83 20.73 -6.18 -6.46
CA ASP A 83 20.35 -6.37 -5.07
C ASP A 83 19.45 -5.21 -4.60
N PRO A 84 18.16 -5.47 -4.32
CA PRO A 84 17.23 -4.42 -3.89
C PRO A 84 17.50 -3.96 -2.46
N ILE A 85 17.07 -2.74 -2.15
CA ILE A 85 17.13 -2.22 -0.78
C ILE A 85 15.98 -2.83 0.03
N CYS A 86 16.31 -3.48 1.15
CA CYS A 86 15.33 -3.93 2.14
C CYS A 86 15.72 -3.38 3.52
N ASP A 87 14.87 -2.53 4.10
CA ASP A 87 15.01 -2.07 5.49
C ASP A 87 14.18 -2.97 6.40
N ILE A 88 14.84 -3.79 7.22
CA ILE A 88 14.21 -4.82 8.04
C ILE A 88 14.61 -4.60 9.48
N ARG A 89 13.61 -4.35 10.32
CA ARG A 89 13.83 -4.02 11.72
C ARG A 89 12.89 -4.81 12.60
N ARG A 90 13.41 -5.25 13.75
CA ARG A 90 12.58 -5.78 14.83
C ARG A 90 11.77 -4.63 15.43
N THR A 91 10.46 -4.81 15.53
CA THR A 91 9.58 -3.86 16.22
C THR A 91 9.92 -3.86 17.71
N LYS A 92 10.23 -2.68 18.26
CA LYS A 92 10.60 -2.56 19.67
C LYS A 92 9.32 -2.46 20.50
N THR A 93 9.00 -3.53 21.21
CA THR A 93 7.87 -3.61 22.16
C THR A 93 8.33 -3.25 23.59
N PRO A 94 8.27 -1.98 23.97
CA PRO A 94 7.98 -1.66 25.36
C PRO A 94 6.88 -0.62 25.41
N LYS A 95 5.65 -1.06 25.73
CA LYS A 95 4.50 -0.21 26.11
C LYS A 95 4.23 0.99 25.18
N GLY A 96 3.39 0.80 24.17
CA GLY A 96 2.63 1.91 23.56
C GLY A 96 3.18 2.52 22.26
N LYS A 97 4.29 2.05 21.69
CA LYS A 97 4.73 2.54 20.37
C LYS A 97 3.98 1.84 19.22
N ARG A 98 2.70 2.20 19.06
CA ARG A 98 1.90 1.95 17.84
C ARG A 98 2.51 2.62 16.60
N LYS A 99 3.45 3.56 16.78
CA LYS A 99 4.04 4.36 15.71
C LYS A 99 4.70 3.51 14.61
N GLU A 100 5.54 2.54 14.95
CA GLU A 100 6.22 1.71 13.93
C GLU A 100 5.22 0.87 13.11
N VAL A 101 4.19 0.32 13.77
CA VAL A 101 3.13 -0.43 13.11
C VAL A 101 2.22 0.48 12.26
N ALA A 102 1.88 1.66 12.78
CA ALA A 102 1.09 2.66 12.06
C ALA A 102 1.84 3.23 10.84
N GLU A 103 3.16 3.38 10.93
CA GLU A 103 4.00 3.76 9.80
C GLU A 103 3.99 2.71 8.69
N VAL A 104 3.99 1.43 9.04
CA VAL A 104 3.92 0.34 8.05
C VAL A 104 2.52 0.20 7.45
N ALA A 105 1.48 0.58 8.19
CA ALA A 105 0.08 0.57 7.75
C ALA A 105 -0.37 1.86 7.04
N LYS A 106 0.59 2.68 6.57
CA LYS A 106 0.31 3.95 5.89
C LYS A 106 -0.38 3.78 4.53
N TYR A 107 -0.78 4.93 3.99
CA TYR A 107 -1.44 5.09 2.71
C TYR A 107 -0.61 4.53 1.55
N THR A 108 -1.30 4.07 0.51
CA THR A 108 -0.64 3.66 -0.74
C THR A 108 -0.08 4.84 -1.52
N LEU A 109 -0.69 6.00 -1.35
CA LEU A 109 -0.33 7.25 -1.98
C LEU A 109 -0.41 8.35 -0.94
N LYS A 110 0.57 9.26 -0.95
CA LYS A 110 0.53 10.48 -0.16
C LYS A 110 0.47 11.67 -1.10
N ASP A 111 -0.66 12.35 -1.08
CA ASP A 111 -0.96 13.53 -1.90
C ASP A 111 0.18 14.56 -1.88
N THR A 112 0.71 14.91 -0.71
CA THR A 112 1.81 15.86 -0.53
C THR A 112 3.16 15.36 -1.06
N GLU A 113 3.30 14.07 -1.34
CA GLU A 113 4.49 13.48 -1.97
C GLU A 113 4.33 13.33 -3.49
N ILE A 114 3.08 13.28 -3.96
CA ILE A 114 2.73 13.12 -5.37
C ILE A 114 2.50 14.47 -6.05
N PHE A 115 1.75 15.35 -5.40
CA PHE A 115 1.38 16.68 -5.87
C PHE A 115 2.12 17.73 -5.04
N LYS A 116 3.16 18.34 -5.64
CA LYS A 116 3.93 19.41 -5.02
C LYS A 116 3.33 20.77 -5.36
N LYS A 117 3.53 21.74 -4.46
CA LYS A 117 3.07 23.12 -4.67
C LYS A 117 3.76 23.70 -5.91
N GLY A 118 2.98 24.14 -6.89
CA GLY A 118 3.48 24.70 -8.15
C GLY A 118 3.56 23.70 -9.31
N MET A 119 3.08 22.47 -9.12
CA MET A 119 2.93 21.50 -10.21
C MET A 119 1.89 22.00 -11.23
N GLU A 120 2.25 21.99 -12.50
CA GLU A 120 1.39 22.44 -13.60
C GLU A 120 0.31 21.38 -13.93
N MET A 121 -0.82 21.82 -14.48
CA MET A 121 -1.94 20.92 -14.82
C MET A 121 -1.54 19.70 -15.68
N PRO A 122 -0.73 19.84 -16.75
CA PRO A 122 -0.33 18.69 -17.56
C PRO A 122 0.48 17.63 -16.80
N GLU A 123 1.29 18.05 -15.82
CA GLU A 123 2.07 17.13 -14.99
C GLU A 123 1.16 16.38 -14.01
N MET A 124 0.22 17.08 -13.38
CA MET A 124 -0.78 16.45 -12.51
C MET A 124 -1.63 15.42 -13.27
N ASP A 125 -2.08 15.75 -14.48
CA ASP A 125 -2.85 14.84 -15.34
C ASP A 125 -2.04 13.58 -15.71
N PHE A 126 -0.76 13.75 -16.02
CA PHE A 126 0.15 12.63 -16.25
C PHE A 126 0.23 11.72 -15.02
N VAL A 127 0.50 12.30 -13.86
CA VAL A 127 0.63 11.57 -12.59
C VAL A 127 -0.65 10.79 -12.26
N VAL A 128 -1.81 11.45 -12.32
CA VAL A 128 -3.12 10.83 -12.03
C VAL A 128 -3.40 9.70 -13.01
N LYS A 129 -3.15 9.90 -14.31
CA LYS A 129 -3.40 8.88 -15.34
C LYS A 129 -2.58 7.61 -15.08
N TYR A 130 -1.28 7.75 -14.84
CA TYR A 130 -0.39 6.61 -14.65
C TYR A 130 -0.66 5.86 -13.34
N LEU A 131 -0.90 6.58 -12.24
CA LEU A 131 -1.29 5.97 -10.98
C LEU A 131 -2.62 5.24 -11.10
N SER A 132 -3.62 5.88 -11.72
CA SER A 132 -4.94 5.27 -11.93
C SER A 132 -4.84 3.97 -12.73
N GLN A 133 -4.08 3.96 -13.83
CA GLN A 133 -3.86 2.74 -14.62
C GLN A 133 -3.07 1.67 -13.85
N ALA A 134 -2.04 2.07 -13.10
CA ALA A 134 -1.19 1.15 -12.37
C ALA A 134 -1.91 0.50 -11.19
N LEU A 135 -2.82 1.21 -10.51
CA LEU A 135 -3.47 0.76 -9.27
C LEU A 135 -4.86 0.13 -9.50
N LYS A 136 -5.53 0.44 -10.61
CA LYS A 136 -6.89 -0.02 -10.88
C LYS A 136 -7.03 -1.55 -10.76
N GLY A 137 -8.01 -1.98 -9.99
CA GLY A 137 -8.34 -3.39 -9.79
C GLY A 137 -7.31 -4.18 -8.98
N ARG A 138 -6.38 -3.51 -8.29
CA ARG A 138 -5.36 -4.16 -7.47
C ARG A 138 -5.70 -4.06 -6.00
N ARG A 139 -5.42 -5.14 -5.28
CA ARG A 139 -5.46 -5.17 -3.82
C ARG A 139 -4.20 -4.51 -3.24
N LEU A 140 -4.33 -3.26 -2.82
CA LEU A 140 -3.22 -2.39 -2.38
C LEU A 140 -2.63 -2.82 -1.03
N TYR A 141 -3.47 -3.25 -0.09
CA TYR A 141 -3.05 -3.89 1.15
C TYR A 141 -3.64 -5.30 1.28
N ALA A 142 -2.98 -6.17 2.05
CA ALA A 142 -3.47 -7.51 2.30
C ALA A 142 -2.95 -8.07 3.62
N PHE A 143 -3.79 -8.89 4.26
CA PHE A 143 -3.41 -9.75 5.37
C PHE A 143 -3.23 -11.19 4.91
N GLY A 144 -2.33 -11.93 5.57
CA GLY A 144 -2.12 -13.36 5.35
C GLY A 144 -1.79 -14.12 6.63
N GLY A 145 -1.99 -15.44 6.59
CA GLY A 145 -1.81 -16.33 7.76
C GLY A 145 -2.67 -15.90 8.96
N LEU A 146 -2.12 -16.02 10.16
CA LEU A 146 -2.83 -15.68 11.41
C LEU A 146 -3.32 -14.22 11.44
N MET A 147 -2.59 -13.28 10.83
CA MET A 147 -3.02 -11.88 10.79
C MET A 147 -4.28 -11.67 9.95
N LYS A 148 -4.57 -12.54 8.97
CA LYS A 148 -5.82 -12.50 8.21
C LYS A 148 -7.00 -12.97 9.07
N GLU A 149 -6.82 -14.03 9.84
CA GLU A 149 -7.85 -14.55 10.75
C GLU A 149 -8.22 -13.48 11.78
N ILE A 150 -7.22 -12.85 12.40
CA ILE A 150 -7.41 -11.74 13.33
C ILE A 150 -8.07 -10.54 12.65
N ALA A 151 -7.65 -10.17 11.44
CA ALA A 151 -8.27 -9.06 10.70
C ALA A 151 -9.75 -9.32 10.41
N LYS A 152 -10.13 -10.57 10.13
CA LYS A 152 -11.52 -10.97 9.95
C LYS A 152 -12.32 -10.88 11.25
N GLU A 153 -11.77 -11.37 12.35
CA GLU A 153 -12.40 -11.26 13.69
C GLU A 153 -12.62 -9.81 14.11
N LEU A 154 -11.67 -8.92 13.77
CA LEU A 154 -11.74 -7.49 14.05
C LEU A 154 -12.49 -6.67 12.98
N ASN A 155 -13.05 -7.33 11.95
CA ASN A 155 -13.72 -6.70 10.80
C ASN A 155 -12.87 -5.61 10.09
N CYS A 156 -11.55 -5.81 10.03
CA CYS A 156 -10.61 -4.90 9.35
C CYS A 156 -10.49 -5.15 7.84
N GLU A 157 -11.11 -6.22 7.31
CA GLU A 157 -11.04 -6.57 5.87
C GLU A 157 -11.87 -5.63 4.97
N ASN A 158 -12.81 -4.88 5.56
CA ASN A 158 -13.75 -4.00 4.86
C ASN A 158 -13.44 -2.51 5.04
N ALA A 159 -12.18 -2.13 5.26
CA ALA A 159 -11.81 -0.73 5.45
C ALA A 159 -12.18 0.17 4.25
N ASP A 160 -12.18 -0.39 3.04
CA ASP A 160 -12.45 0.36 1.79
C ASP A 160 -13.94 0.50 1.46
N GLY A 161 -14.82 -0.20 2.18
CA GLY A 161 -16.28 -0.10 2.05
C GLY A 161 -16.91 0.86 3.04
N GLY A 162 -16.10 1.53 3.87
CA GLY A 162 -16.55 2.53 4.82
C GLY A 162 -16.88 3.86 4.12
N ASP A 163 -17.90 4.54 4.62
CA ASP A 163 -18.18 5.93 4.23
C ASP A 163 -17.03 6.83 4.73
N LEU A 164 -16.12 7.18 3.81
CA LEU A 164 -15.00 8.07 4.06
C LEU A 164 -15.41 9.56 4.08
N VAL A 165 -16.68 9.86 3.82
CA VAL A 165 -17.23 11.22 3.85
C VAL A 165 -17.75 11.56 5.25
N ASN A 166 -18.35 10.60 5.96
CA ASN A 166 -18.93 10.80 7.29
C ASN A 166 -18.20 9.99 8.38
N ILE A 167 -16.92 10.27 8.56
CA ILE A 167 -16.05 9.48 9.48
C ILE A 167 -16.30 9.82 10.96
N ASP A 168 -16.81 11.02 11.26
CA ASP A 168 -16.88 11.56 12.63
C ASP A 168 -18.30 11.57 13.24
N GLY A 169 -19.30 10.98 12.58
CA GLY A 169 -20.68 11.03 13.08
C GLY A 169 -21.27 12.44 13.18
N GLU A 170 -20.57 13.45 12.63
CA GLU A 170 -21.11 14.78 12.44
C GLU A 170 -22.12 14.72 11.30
N THR A 171 -23.40 14.66 11.65
CA THR A 171 -24.46 15.03 10.73
C THR A 171 -24.16 16.43 10.23
N VAL A 172 -23.80 16.56 8.94
CA VAL A 172 -23.71 17.85 8.27
C VAL A 172 -25.02 18.58 8.57
N ARG A 173 -24.94 19.71 9.29
CA ARG A 173 -26.13 20.50 9.57
C ARG A 173 -26.81 20.84 8.25
N ALA A 174 -28.13 20.71 8.19
CA ALA A 174 -28.90 20.87 6.95
C ALA A 174 -28.74 22.27 6.29
N ASP A 175 -28.21 23.25 7.01
CA ASP A 175 -27.88 24.60 6.52
C ASP A 175 -26.52 24.68 5.80
N LEU A 176 -25.66 23.66 5.93
CA LEU A 176 -24.33 23.57 5.31
C LEU A 176 -24.32 22.81 3.98
N VAL A 177 -25.49 22.53 3.38
CA VAL A 177 -25.63 22.01 2.01
C VAL A 177 -25.12 23.06 1.02
N LYS A 178 -23.80 23.22 0.93
CA LYS A 178 -23.14 23.82 -0.23
C LYS A 178 -23.38 22.86 -1.39
N CYS A 179 -24.17 23.32 -2.35
CA CYS A 179 -24.42 22.69 -3.64
C CYS A 179 -23.18 21.97 -4.16
N VAL A 180 -23.19 20.64 -4.07
CA VAL A 180 -22.27 19.77 -4.80
C VAL A 180 -22.80 19.78 -6.24
N ILE A 181 -22.06 20.41 -7.14
CA ILE A 181 -22.38 20.39 -8.57
C ILE A 181 -21.74 19.13 -9.13
N ASP A 182 -22.55 18.11 -9.37
CA ASP A 182 -22.11 16.87 -10.00
C ASP A 182 -22.02 17.03 -11.52
N PHE A 183 -20.91 16.56 -12.10
CA PHE A 183 -20.76 16.40 -13.54
C PHE A 183 -20.66 14.90 -13.85
N ASN A 184 -21.66 14.35 -14.55
CA ASN A 184 -21.63 12.97 -15.00
C ASN A 184 -20.84 12.82 -16.31
N TRP A 185 -19.88 11.89 -16.32
CA TRP A 185 -19.08 11.56 -17.50
C TRP A 185 -19.76 10.46 -18.33
N CYS A 186 -20.16 10.79 -19.56
CA CYS A 186 -20.64 9.82 -20.55
C CYS A 186 -19.60 9.65 -21.67
N PHE A 187 -19.20 8.41 -21.98
CA PHE A 187 -18.29 8.13 -23.09
C PHE A 187 -19.00 8.36 -24.44
N GLY A 188 -18.74 9.52 -25.06
CA GLY A 188 -19.13 9.87 -26.42
C GLY A 188 -19.80 11.24 -26.55
N ARG A 189 -19.08 12.19 -27.20
CA ARG A 189 -19.32 13.64 -27.39
C ARG A 189 -19.11 14.52 -26.15
N ALA A 190 -18.01 15.27 -26.18
CA ALA A 190 -17.51 16.19 -25.16
C ALA A 190 -18.36 17.48 -25.00
N ASN A 191 -19.55 17.36 -24.42
CA ASN A 191 -20.33 18.52 -23.94
C ASN A 191 -20.76 18.26 -22.49
N TYR A 192 -20.42 19.17 -21.59
CA TYR A 192 -20.85 19.12 -20.17
C TYR A 192 -22.29 19.62 -20.07
N PHE A 193 -23.15 18.87 -19.39
CA PHE A 193 -24.48 19.34 -19.00
C PHE A 193 -24.53 19.44 -17.47
N ARG A 194 -25.08 20.54 -16.97
CA ARG A 194 -25.40 20.68 -15.55
C ARG A 194 -26.56 19.73 -15.26
N ALA A 195 -26.37 18.75 -14.38
CA ALA A 195 -27.46 17.99 -13.83
C ALA A 195 -28.20 18.90 -12.82
N GLU A 196 -29.52 19.01 -12.95
CA GLU A 196 -30.38 19.58 -11.90
C GLU A 196 -30.60 18.59 -10.76
#